data_AF-A0A960N6G1-F1
#
_entry.id   AF-A0A960N6G1-F1
#
_cell.length_a   1.000
_cell.length_b   1.000
_cell.length_c   1.000
_cell.angle_alpha   90.00
_cell.angle_beta   90.00
_cell.angle_gamma   90.00
#
_symmetry.space_group_name_H-M   'P 1'
#
loop_
_entity.id
_entity.type
_entity.pdbx_description
1 polymer ?
#
loop_
_entity_poly.entity_id
_entity_poly.type
_entity_poly.pdbx_seq_one_letter_code
_entity_poly.pdbx_strand_id
1 'polypeptide(L)'
;LTRPEIVANQKLMDEATDRRARYDALFNEQLPHAASAMRDVEEPADCEFRVRGDFAQKGDPVPRGFPEVLTYPGSPKVNPKQSGRLEYARWLTDPRHPLTARVLVNRVWLHLFGEGLVATPDDFGKNGDPPSNPALLDFLAHRFVEQGWSVKTLLTEIMNSRVYQLSTAHDADAYAADPANRLCWHMNHRRLDAEAIRDAIQFVSGE
;
A
#
# COMPACT_ATOMS: atom_id res chain seq x y z
N LEU A 1 23.47 5.13 -56.84
CA LEU A 1 23.67 6.56 -56.49
C LEU A 1 22.98 6.82 -55.14
N THR A 2 23.61 6.42 -54.04
CA THR A 2 23.12 6.77 -52.70
C THR A 2 23.28 8.27 -52.53
N ARG A 3 22.17 8.97 -52.27
CA ARG A 3 22.20 10.42 -52.03
C ARG A 3 23.09 10.69 -50.82
N PRO A 4 24.04 11.64 -50.90
CA PRO A 4 24.97 11.94 -49.82
C PRO A 4 24.29 12.25 -48.48
N GLU A 5 23.07 12.79 -48.51
CA GLU A 5 22.23 13.05 -47.33
C GLU A 5 21.82 11.78 -46.58
N ILE A 6 21.54 10.67 -47.27
CA ILE A 6 21.15 9.40 -46.63
C ILE A 6 22.35 8.81 -45.87
N VAL A 7 23.53 8.87 -46.49
CA VAL A 7 24.78 8.38 -45.88
C VAL A 7 25.15 9.23 -44.64
N ALA A 8 24.94 10.54 -44.69
CA ALA A 8 25.16 11.44 -43.56
C ALA A 8 24.21 11.14 -42.39
N ASN A 9 22.92 10.94 -42.66
CA ASN A 9 21.94 10.59 -41.61
C ASN A 9 22.22 9.22 -41.00
N GLN A 10 22.67 8.25 -41.80
CA GLN A 10 23.00 6.92 -41.31
C GLN A 10 24.21 6.96 -40.38
N LYS A 11 25.23 7.75 -40.73
CA LYS A 11 26.38 8.01 -39.85
C LYS A 11 25.97 8.66 -38.52
N LEU A 12 25.06 9.64 -38.55
CA LEU A 12 24.53 10.27 -37.34
C LEU A 12 23.77 9.29 -36.45
N MET A 13 23.00 8.37 -37.05
CA MET A 13 22.30 7.31 -36.31
C MET A 13 23.30 6.34 -35.69
N ASP A 14 24.32 5.91 -36.42
CA ASP A 14 25.35 5.02 -35.89
C ASP A 14 26.12 5.67 -34.73
N GLU A 15 26.47 6.95 -34.86
CA GLU A 15 27.09 7.74 -33.78
C GLU A 15 26.17 7.90 -32.55
N ALA A 16 24.87 8.10 -32.76
CA ALA A 16 23.90 8.17 -31.67
C ALA A 16 23.73 6.82 -30.96
N THR A 17 23.76 5.73 -31.73
CA THR A 17 23.63 4.36 -31.22
C THR A 17 24.86 3.97 -30.40
N ASP A 18 26.07 4.28 -30.89
CA ASP A 18 27.31 4.06 -30.16
C ASP A 18 27.39 4.92 -28.89
N ARG A 19 26.94 6.17 -28.96
CA ARG A 19 26.84 7.05 -27.78
C ARG A 19 25.89 6.50 -26.73
N ARG A 20 24.75 5.93 -27.15
CA ARG A 20 23.79 5.29 -26.24
C ARG A 20 24.37 4.02 -25.62
N ALA A 21 25.03 3.17 -26.41
CA ALA A 21 25.68 1.97 -25.90
C ALA A 21 26.76 2.30 -24.85
N ARG A 22 27.55 3.36 -25.06
CA ARG A 22 28.52 3.86 -24.07
C ARG A 22 27.85 4.38 -22.80
N TYR A 23 26.76 5.12 -22.94
CA TYR A 23 26.00 5.61 -21.79
C TYR A 23 25.41 4.44 -20.99
N ASP A 24 24.81 3.46 -21.66
CA ASP A 24 24.21 2.28 -21.03
C ASP A 24 25.29 1.42 -20.32
N ALA A 25 26.49 1.30 -20.89
CA ALA A 25 27.62 0.62 -20.25
C ALA A 25 28.08 1.34 -18.97
N LEU A 26 28.27 2.66 -19.04
CA LEU A 26 28.63 3.50 -17.88
C LEU A 26 27.53 3.49 -16.81
N PHE A 27 26.27 3.53 -17.23
CA PHE A 27 25.12 3.46 -16.36
C PHE A 27 25.05 2.11 -15.64
N ASN A 28 25.23 1.00 -16.37
CA ASN A 28 25.26 -0.36 -15.81
C ASN A 28 26.45 -0.63 -14.88
N GLU A 29 27.62 -0.04 -15.16
CA GLU A 29 28.78 -0.11 -14.27
C GLU A 29 28.55 0.63 -12.94
N GLN A 30 27.76 1.71 -12.96
CA GLN A 30 27.39 2.50 -11.77
C GLN A 30 26.16 1.95 -11.02
N LEU A 31 25.33 1.14 -11.69
CA LEU A 31 24.09 0.58 -11.18
C LEU A 31 24.17 -0.47 -10.06
N PRO A 32 25.23 -1.29 -9.84
CA PRO A 32 25.23 -2.23 -8.73
C PRO A 32 25.09 -1.55 -7.35
N HIS A 33 25.19 -0.21 -7.29
CA HIS A 33 25.03 0.60 -6.09
C HIS A 33 23.98 1.73 -6.20
N ALA A 34 23.25 1.84 -7.32
CA ALA A 34 22.27 2.91 -7.50
C ALA A 34 20.83 2.39 -7.27
N ALA A 35 20.24 2.82 -6.15
CA ALA A 35 18.81 2.66 -5.92
C ALA A 35 18.06 3.87 -6.53
N SER A 36 16.98 3.62 -7.27
CA SER A 36 16.06 4.68 -7.67
C SER A 36 15.45 5.29 -6.42
N ALA A 37 15.66 6.60 -6.21
CA ALA A 37 15.09 7.34 -5.10
C ALA A 37 14.26 8.52 -5.61
N MET A 38 13.13 8.78 -4.94
CA MET A 38 12.27 9.91 -5.26
C MET A 38 12.86 11.20 -4.69
N ARG A 39 13.22 12.15 -5.56
CA ARG A 39 13.72 13.48 -5.17
C ARG A 39 12.66 14.55 -5.43
N ASP A 40 12.52 15.50 -4.51
CA ASP A 40 11.69 16.67 -4.77
C ASP A 40 12.32 17.55 -5.86
N VAL A 41 11.47 18.07 -6.73
CA VAL A 41 11.86 19.08 -7.72
C VAL A 41 12.09 20.43 -7.06
N GLU A 42 12.94 21.27 -7.66
CA GLU A 42 13.27 22.60 -7.14
C GLU A 42 12.07 23.55 -7.19
N GLU A 43 11.29 23.48 -8.27
CA GLU A 43 10.06 24.25 -8.46
C GLU A 43 8.85 23.29 -8.54
N PRO A 44 8.13 23.07 -7.43
CA PRO A 44 6.98 22.19 -7.45
C PRO A 44 5.78 22.90 -8.10
N ALA A 45 5.06 22.18 -8.95
CA ALA A 45 3.94 22.69 -9.72
C ALA A 45 2.66 21.88 -9.48
N ASP A 46 1.52 22.51 -9.72
CA ASP A 46 0.22 21.85 -9.74
C ASP A 46 0.05 21.01 -11.02
N CYS A 47 -0.80 19.99 -10.96
CA CYS A 47 -0.99 19.08 -12.08
C CYS A 47 -2.23 19.48 -12.88
N GLU A 48 -2.09 19.62 -14.19
CA GLU A 48 -3.22 19.86 -15.09
C GLU A 48 -4.12 18.63 -15.18
N PHE A 49 -5.43 18.84 -15.10
CA PHE A 49 -6.40 17.78 -15.30
C PHE A 49 -6.26 17.20 -16.73
N ARG A 50 -6.22 15.87 -16.85
CA ARG A 50 -6.16 15.19 -18.16
C ARG A 50 -7.56 14.82 -18.61
N VAL A 51 -8.08 15.56 -19.57
CA VAL A 51 -9.45 15.34 -20.07
C VAL A 51 -9.53 13.94 -20.67
N ARG A 52 -10.39 13.09 -20.09
CA ARG A 52 -10.55 11.67 -20.47
C ARG A 52 -9.25 10.84 -20.39
N GLY A 53 -8.29 11.28 -19.57
CA GLY A 53 -6.99 10.60 -19.42
C GLY A 53 -6.01 10.82 -20.59
N ASP A 54 -6.34 11.68 -21.55
CA ASP A 54 -5.43 12.02 -22.65
C ASP A 54 -4.34 12.98 -22.15
N PHE A 55 -3.08 12.56 -22.29
CA PHE A 55 -1.93 13.37 -21.87
C PHE A 55 -1.80 14.67 -22.69
N ALA A 56 -2.29 14.71 -23.93
CA ALA A 56 -2.21 15.88 -24.80
C ALA A 56 -3.31 16.91 -24.47
N GLN A 57 -4.45 16.47 -23.92
CA GLN A 57 -5.58 17.34 -23.59
C GLN A 57 -5.52 17.78 -22.13
N LYS A 58 -4.89 18.95 -21.94
CA LYS A 58 -4.78 19.63 -20.65
C LYS A 58 -6.04 20.44 -20.38
N GLY A 59 -6.68 20.20 -19.23
CA GLY A 59 -7.72 21.03 -18.65
C GLY A 59 -7.18 21.97 -17.58
N ASP A 60 -8.06 22.44 -16.70
CA ASP A 60 -7.68 23.36 -15.63
C ASP A 60 -6.67 22.74 -14.65
N PRO A 61 -5.73 23.54 -14.11
CA PRO A 61 -4.79 23.08 -13.10
C PRO A 61 -5.53 22.67 -11.83
N VAL A 62 -5.23 21.47 -11.34
CA VAL A 62 -5.74 20.96 -10.07
C VAL A 62 -4.73 21.31 -8.99
N PRO A 63 -5.09 22.18 -8.02
CA PRO A 63 -4.17 22.57 -6.97
C PRO A 63 -3.81 21.34 -6.13
N ARG A 64 -2.54 21.28 -5.71
CA ARG A 64 -2.10 20.21 -4.81
C ARG A 64 -2.84 20.31 -3.48
N GLY A 65 -3.37 19.17 -3.04
CA GLY A 65 -4.18 19.08 -1.85
C GLY A 65 -4.50 17.65 -1.49
N PHE A 66 -5.45 17.50 -0.58
CA PHE A 66 -5.95 16.21 -0.12
C PHE A 66 -7.39 16.00 -0.59
N PRO A 67 -7.87 14.76 -0.72
CA PRO A 67 -9.26 14.50 -1.06
C PRO A 67 -10.19 15.21 -0.06
N GLU A 68 -10.99 16.17 -0.54
CA GLU A 68 -11.79 17.06 0.32
C GLU A 68 -12.73 16.29 1.26
N VAL A 69 -13.31 15.20 0.77
CA VAL A 69 -14.21 14.31 1.54
C VAL A 69 -13.55 13.64 2.76
N LEU A 70 -12.22 13.57 2.79
CA LEU A 70 -11.43 13.00 3.88
C LEU A 70 -10.73 14.07 4.72
N THR A 71 -10.98 15.35 4.45
CA THR A 71 -10.45 16.45 5.26
C THR A 71 -11.30 16.68 6.50
N TYR A 72 -10.66 17.18 7.56
CA TYR A 72 -11.26 17.48 8.86
C TYR A 72 -10.76 18.83 9.37
N PRO A 73 -11.43 19.47 10.36
CA PRO A 73 -10.97 20.74 10.91
C PRO A 73 -9.51 20.68 11.38
N GLY A 74 -8.68 21.54 10.81
CA GLY A 74 -7.24 21.57 11.10
C GLY A 74 -6.44 20.45 10.42
N SER A 75 -6.94 19.85 9.33
CA SER A 75 -6.10 19.09 8.41
C SER A 75 -4.91 19.97 7.95
N PRO A 76 -3.73 19.37 7.74
CA PRO A 76 -2.59 20.07 7.16
C PRO A 76 -2.96 20.77 5.85
N LYS A 77 -2.20 21.81 5.49
CA LYS A 77 -2.29 22.43 4.16
C LYS A 77 -0.99 22.16 3.43
N VAL A 78 -1.07 21.90 2.13
CA VAL A 78 0.11 21.73 1.29
C VAL A 78 0.86 23.06 1.22
N ASN A 79 2.16 23.04 1.55
CA ASN A 79 3.03 24.19 1.38
C ASN A 79 3.29 24.41 -0.13
N PRO A 80 2.90 25.57 -0.71
CA PRO A 80 3.08 25.81 -2.14
C PRO A 80 4.55 25.72 -2.60
N LYS A 81 5.50 26.01 -1.71
CA LYS A 81 6.94 26.02 -1.98
C LYS A 81 7.61 24.64 -1.88
N GLN A 82 6.88 23.60 -1.49
CA GLN A 82 7.40 22.24 -1.33
C GLN A 82 6.52 21.27 -2.12
N SER A 83 6.93 20.01 -2.28
CA SER A 83 6.13 19.02 -3.01
C SER A 83 4.78 18.71 -2.36
N GLY A 84 4.66 18.92 -1.03
CA GLY A 84 3.48 18.52 -0.25
C GLY A 84 3.58 17.11 0.34
N ARG A 85 4.66 16.38 0.06
CA ARG A 85 4.85 14.98 0.50
C ARG A 85 4.92 14.83 2.01
N LEU A 86 5.57 15.78 2.70
CA LEU A 86 5.63 15.79 4.16
C LEU A 86 4.25 16.07 4.76
N GLU A 87 3.52 17.03 4.18
CA GLU A 87 2.16 17.38 4.59
C GLU A 87 1.20 16.21 4.34
N TYR A 88 1.36 15.49 3.23
CA TYR A 88 0.62 14.27 2.94
C TYR A 88 0.91 13.17 3.95
N ALA A 89 2.18 12.92 4.27
CA ALA A 89 2.56 11.94 5.29
C ALA A 89 1.94 12.30 6.66
N ARG A 90 2.03 13.58 7.06
CA ARG A 90 1.42 14.08 8.30
C ARG A 90 -0.10 13.98 8.30
N TRP A 91 -0.75 14.26 7.17
CA TRP A 91 -2.21 14.15 7.03
C TRP A 91 -2.65 12.68 7.12
N LEU A 92 -1.93 11.77 6.47
CA LEU A 92 -2.24 10.35 6.43
C LEU A 92 -2.06 9.69 7.80
N THR A 93 -1.06 10.12 8.59
CA THR A 93 -0.75 9.58 9.92
C THR A 93 -1.32 10.42 11.07
N ASP A 94 -2.15 11.43 10.78
CA ASP A 94 -2.84 12.19 11.81
C ASP A 94 -3.85 11.27 12.54
N PRO A 95 -3.88 11.26 13.89
CA PRO A 95 -4.85 10.51 14.69
C PRO A 95 -6.32 10.75 14.33
N ARG A 96 -6.64 11.94 13.78
CA ARG A 96 -7.99 12.32 13.37
C ARG A 96 -8.34 11.81 11.98
N HIS A 97 -7.37 11.29 11.23
CA HIS A 97 -7.62 10.76 9.90
C HIS A 97 -8.55 9.53 9.99
N PRO A 98 -9.68 9.52 9.26
CA PRO A 98 -10.73 8.54 9.49
C PRO A 98 -10.38 7.12 9.02
N LEU A 99 -9.52 6.95 8.02
CA LEU A 99 -9.37 5.63 7.37
C LEU A 99 -8.06 4.90 7.69
N THR A 100 -6.91 5.58 7.72
CA THR A 100 -5.58 4.96 7.82
C THR A 100 -5.46 3.89 8.90
N ALA A 101 -5.86 4.21 10.14
CA ALA A 101 -5.79 3.25 11.24
C ALA A 101 -6.72 2.05 11.03
N ARG A 102 -7.96 2.29 10.59
CA ARG A 102 -8.95 1.23 10.31
C ARG A 102 -8.49 0.30 9.19
N VAL A 103 -7.97 0.86 8.11
CA VAL A 103 -7.45 0.10 6.95
C VAL A 103 -6.27 -0.77 7.39
N LEU A 104 -5.32 -0.22 8.13
CA LEU A 104 -4.16 -0.98 8.58
C LEU A 104 -4.56 -2.10 9.55
N VAL A 105 -5.41 -1.80 10.54
CA VAL A 105 -5.94 -2.80 11.48
C VAL A 105 -6.67 -3.91 10.73
N ASN A 106 -7.50 -3.58 9.75
CA ASN A 106 -8.21 -4.58 8.95
C ASN A 106 -7.25 -5.46 8.15
N ARG A 107 -6.16 -4.90 7.60
CA ARG A 107 -5.13 -5.69 6.92
C ARG A 107 -4.38 -6.62 7.87
N VAL A 108 -4.03 -6.15 9.07
CA VAL A 108 -3.43 -7.01 10.10
C VAL A 108 -4.40 -8.12 10.51
N TRP A 109 -5.67 -7.80 10.72
CA TRP A 109 -6.71 -8.77 11.00
C TRP A 109 -6.84 -9.80 9.88
N LEU A 110 -6.91 -9.36 8.62
CA LEU A 110 -6.95 -10.21 7.44
C LEU A 110 -5.78 -11.19 7.40
N HIS A 111 -4.56 -10.73 7.66
CA HIS A 111 -3.38 -11.61 7.69
C HIS A 111 -3.44 -12.65 8.82
N LEU A 112 -4.08 -12.32 9.94
CA LEU A 112 -4.24 -13.24 11.07
C LEU A 112 -5.42 -14.20 10.88
N PHE A 113 -6.57 -13.75 10.40
CA PHE A 113 -7.78 -14.59 10.37
C PHE A 113 -8.09 -15.17 8.98
N GLY A 114 -7.38 -14.73 7.94
CA GLY A 114 -7.61 -15.10 6.54
C GLY A 114 -8.70 -14.26 5.86
N GLU A 115 -9.57 -13.64 6.64
CA GLU A 115 -10.58 -12.67 6.20
C GLU A 115 -10.53 -11.43 7.09
N GLY A 116 -10.71 -10.25 6.50
CA GLY A 116 -10.74 -8.98 7.23
C GLY A 116 -12.07 -8.79 7.97
N LEU A 117 -12.08 -7.88 8.95
CA LEU A 117 -13.34 -7.39 9.53
C LEU A 117 -14.20 -6.73 8.45
N VAL A 118 -13.57 -6.00 7.55
CA VAL A 118 -14.11 -5.61 6.24
C VAL A 118 -13.52 -6.54 5.19
N ALA A 119 -14.36 -7.33 4.54
CA ALA A 119 -13.94 -8.34 3.56
C ALA A 119 -13.29 -7.71 2.31
N THR A 120 -13.60 -6.44 2.00
CA THR A 120 -13.00 -5.64 0.93
C THR A 120 -11.90 -4.72 1.48
N PRO A 121 -10.64 -5.18 1.64
CA PRO A 121 -9.58 -4.40 2.30
C PRO A 121 -9.20 -3.10 1.57
N ASP A 122 -9.56 -2.97 0.29
CA ASP A 122 -9.27 -1.79 -0.53
C ASP A 122 -10.51 -0.89 -0.77
N ASP A 123 -11.69 -1.28 -0.27
CA ASP A 123 -12.92 -0.48 -0.36
C ASP A 123 -13.61 -0.39 1.01
N PHE A 124 -13.41 0.76 1.67
CA PHE A 124 -14.08 1.14 2.92
C PHE A 124 -15.23 2.13 2.66
N GLY A 125 -15.59 2.34 1.39
CA GLY A 125 -16.65 3.23 0.95
C GLY A 125 -18.02 2.53 0.90
N LYS A 126 -18.99 3.19 0.27
CA LYS A 126 -20.36 2.65 0.13
C LYS A 126 -20.47 1.39 -0.72
N ASN A 127 -19.45 1.13 -1.56
CA ASN A 127 -19.42 -0.03 -2.45
C ASN A 127 -18.69 -1.22 -1.82
N GLY A 128 -17.97 -1.00 -0.72
CA GLY A 128 -17.32 -2.04 0.06
C GLY A 128 -18.29 -2.77 0.99
N ASP A 129 -17.87 -3.92 1.49
CA ASP A 129 -18.65 -4.67 2.46
C ASP A 129 -18.67 -3.96 3.81
N PRO A 130 -19.82 -3.98 4.53
CA PRO A 130 -19.85 -3.45 5.89
C PRO A 130 -18.95 -4.29 6.81
N PRO A 131 -18.31 -3.67 7.82
CA PRO A 131 -17.52 -4.42 8.79
C PRO A 131 -18.39 -5.42 9.54
N SER A 132 -17.89 -6.65 9.71
CA SER A 132 -18.54 -7.70 10.51
C SER A 132 -18.78 -7.25 11.96
N ASN A 133 -17.83 -6.48 12.50
CA ASN A 133 -17.94 -5.85 13.80
C ASN A 133 -17.34 -4.43 13.78
N PRO A 134 -18.17 -3.38 13.58
CA PRO A 134 -17.70 -2.00 13.53
C PRO A 134 -17.06 -1.53 14.85
N ALA A 135 -17.64 -1.93 15.99
CA ALA A 135 -17.16 -1.51 17.31
C ALA A 135 -15.77 -2.07 17.61
N LEU A 136 -15.49 -3.32 17.22
CA LEU A 136 -14.17 -3.93 17.34
C LEU A 136 -13.13 -3.23 16.45
N LEU A 137 -13.50 -2.95 15.20
CA LEU A 137 -12.62 -2.25 14.26
C LEU A 137 -12.25 -0.86 14.80
N ASP A 138 -13.22 -0.11 15.29
CA ASP A 138 -13.01 1.22 15.87
C ASP A 138 -12.15 1.15 17.14
N PHE A 139 -12.41 0.18 18.01
CA PHE A 139 -11.63 -0.05 19.22
C PHE A 139 -10.15 -0.32 18.90
N LEU A 140 -9.88 -1.27 18.01
CA LEU A 140 -8.51 -1.62 17.62
C LEU A 140 -7.81 -0.47 16.89
N ALA A 141 -8.53 0.27 16.03
CA ALA A 141 -8.00 1.43 15.33
C ALA A 141 -7.60 2.55 16.31
N HIS A 142 -8.43 2.82 17.32
CA HIS A 142 -8.12 3.82 18.33
C HIS A 142 -6.88 3.41 19.15
N ARG A 143 -6.86 2.17 19.66
CA ARG A 143 -5.72 1.64 20.42
C ARG A 143 -4.43 1.63 19.63
N PHE A 144 -4.50 1.29 18.34
CA PHE A 144 -3.34 1.29 17.46
C PHE A 144 -2.70 2.68 17.35
N VAL A 145 -3.51 3.73 17.27
CA VAL A 145 -3.03 5.12 17.27
C VAL A 145 -2.48 5.51 18.64
N GLU A 146 -3.17 5.19 19.74
CA GLU A 146 -2.72 5.47 21.11
C GLU A 146 -1.38 4.80 21.46
N GLN A 147 -1.15 3.60 20.94
CA GLN A 147 0.09 2.83 21.12
C GLN A 147 1.21 3.26 20.14
N GLY A 148 1.06 4.41 19.48
CA GLY A 148 2.09 4.99 18.63
C GLY A 148 2.29 4.25 17.31
N TRP A 149 1.22 3.70 16.72
CA TRP A 149 1.25 3.02 15.43
C TRP A 149 2.15 1.77 15.40
N SER A 150 2.36 1.14 16.55
CA SER A 150 3.17 -0.08 16.68
C SER A 150 2.42 -1.32 16.20
N VAL A 151 2.79 -1.82 15.01
CA VAL A 151 2.23 -3.07 14.45
C VAL A 151 2.49 -4.25 15.38
N LYS A 152 3.67 -4.29 16.02
CA LYS A 152 4.02 -5.35 16.98
C LYS A 152 3.08 -5.38 18.18
N THR A 153 2.72 -4.21 18.71
CA THR A 153 1.81 -4.12 19.86
C THR A 153 0.41 -4.55 19.46
N LEU A 154 -0.08 -4.10 18.31
CA LEU A 154 -1.37 -4.52 17.75
C LEU A 154 -1.43 -6.04 17.54
N LEU A 155 -0.40 -6.63 16.94
CA LEU A 155 -0.29 -8.08 16.77
C LEU A 155 -0.36 -8.81 18.12
N THR A 156 0.39 -8.32 19.11
CA THR A 156 0.42 -8.91 20.45
C THR A 156 -0.95 -8.84 21.13
N GLU A 157 -1.65 -7.71 20.98
CA GLU A 157 -2.99 -7.52 21.52
C GLU A 157 -4.01 -8.48 20.90
N ILE A 158 -4.00 -8.62 19.57
CA ILE A 158 -4.89 -9.55 18.87
C ILE A 158 -4.53 -11.00 19.21
N MET A 159 -3.25 -11.37 19.22
CA MET A 159 -2.81 -12.74 19.47
C MET A 159 -3.08 -13.23 20.90
N ASN A 160 -3.15 -12.30 21.86
CA ASN A 160 -3.53 -12.59 23.24
C ASN A 160 -5.05 -12.53 23.48
N SER A 161 -5.84 -12.20 22.46
CA SER A 161 -7.30 -12.21 22.56
C SER A 161 -7.84 -13.64 22.60
N ARG A 162 -8.99 -13.82 23.26
CA ARG A 162 -9.70 -15.10 23.27
C ARG A 162 -9.99 -15.59 21.86
N VAL A 163 -10.43 -14.70 20.96
CA VAL A 163 -10.84 -15.03 19.59
C VAL A 163 -9.68 -15.63 18.79
N TYR A 164 -8.48 -15.08 18.93
CA TYR A 164 -7.29 -15.63 18.26
C TYR A 164 -6.86 -17.00 18.81
N GLN A 165 -7.12 -17.24 20.09
CA GLN A 165 -6.74 -18.48 20.80
C GLN A 165 -7.82 -19.56 20.78
N LEU A 166 -8.91 -19.35 20.03
CA LEU A 166 -9.94 -20.38 19.87
C LEU A 166 -9.35 -21.62 19.19
N SER A 167 -9.90 -22.78 19.52
CA SER A 167 -9.56 -24.01 18.82
C SER A 167 -10.18 -24.04 17.43
N THR A 168 -9.78 -25.01 16.63
CA THR A 168 -10.37 -25.30 15.32
C THR A 168 -11.54 -26.29 15.43
N ALA A 169 -12.04 -26.54 16.64
CA ALA A 169 -13.09 -27.52 16.90
C ALA A 169 -14.41 -27.08 16.25
N HIS A 170 -15.09 -28.03 15.62
CA HIS A 170 -16.37 -27.77 14.97
C HIS A 170 -17.50 -27.77 16.00
N ASP A 171 -18.39 -26.78 15.89
CA ASP A 171 -19.63 -26.66 16.63
C ASP A 171 -20.78 -26.58 15.61
N ALA A 172 -21.73 -27.51 15.71
CA ALA A 172 -22.81 -27.64 14.74
C ALA A 172 -23.81 -26.46 14.79
N ASP A 173 -24.08 -25.94 15.99
CA ASP A 173 -25.03 -24.84 16.17
C ASP A 173 -24.40 -23.53 15.69
N ALA A 174 -23.13 -23.30 16.01
CA ALA A 174 -22.40 -22.14 15.52
C ALA A 174 -22.22 -22.17 13.99
N TYR A 175 -21.93 -23.34 13.42
CA TYR A 175 -21.82 -23.51 11.97
C TYR A 175 -23.15 -23.27 11.26
N ALA A 176 -24.28 -23.68 11.83
CA ALA A 176 -25.60 -23.41 11.25
C ALA A 176 -25.92 -21.90 11.24
N ALA A 177 -25.43 -21.14 12.23
CA ALA A 177 -25.64 -19.70 12.33
C ALA A 177 -24.68 -18.88 11.45
N ASP A 178 -23.40 -19.26 11.38
CA ASP A 178 -22.36 -18.57 10.62
C ASP A 178 -21.41 -19.57 9.94
N PRO A 179 -21.82 -20.17 8.79
CA PRO A 179 -21.01 -21.16 8.08
C PRO A 179 -19.69 -20.59 7.54
N ALA A 180 -19.64 -19.28 7.30
CA ALA A 180 -18.46 -18.57 6.78
C ALA A 180 -17.47 -18.20 7.89
N ASN A 181 -17.82 -18.38 9.17
CA ASN A 181 -17.02 -18.00 10.32
C ASN A 181 -16.65 -16.50 10.32
N ARG A 182 -17.54 -15.64 9.81
CA ARG A 182 -17.35 -14.18 9.73
C ARG A 182 -17.26 -13.53 11.12
N LEU A 183 -17.85 -14.14 12.13
CA LEU A 183 -17.79 -13.71 13.53
C LEU A 183 -16.64 -14.37 14.32
N CYS A 184 -15.81 -15.18 13.66
CA CYS A 184 -14.66 -15.87 14.25
C CYS A 184 -15.03 -16.69 15.50
N TRP A 185 -16.03 -17.56 15.40
CA TRP A 185 -16.45 -18.46 16.48
C TRP A 185 -15.54 -19.68 16.65
N HIS A 186 -14.68 -19.97 15.66
CA HIS A 186 -13.53 -20.86 15.78
C HIS A 186 -12.32 -20.30 15.02
N MET A 187 -11.14 -20.89 15.23
CA MET A 187 -9.95 -20.51 14.46
C MET A 187 -9.96 -21.17 13.07
N ASN A 188 -9.65 -20.40 12.03
CA ASN A 188 -9.54 -20.90 10.67
C ASN A 188 -8.25 -21.72 10.48
N HIS A 189 -8.34 -22.80 9.71
CA HIS A 189 -7.15 -23.53 9.27
C HIS A 189 -6.32 -22.65 8.35
N ARG A 190 -5.05 -22.42 8.72
CA ARG A 190 -4.12 -21.68 7.88
C ARG A 190 -3.29 -22.63 7.04
N ARG A 191 -3.13 -22.30 5.77
CA ARG A 191 -2.11 -22.94 4.93
C ARG A 191 -0.75 -22.40 5.33
N LEU A 192 0.25 -23.27 5.36
CA LEU A 192 1.64 -22.87 5.52
C LEU A 192 2.17 -22.42 4.17
N ASP A 193 2.88 -21.29 4.16
CA ASP A 193 3.57 -20.79 2.97
C ASP A 193 4.79 -21.67 2.64
N ALA A 194 5.25 -21.59 1.40
CA ALA A 194 6.37 -22.40 0.92
C ALA A 194 7.65 -22.16 1.73
N GLU A 195 7.87 -20.92 2.14
CA GLU A 195 8.96 -20.48 3.00
C GLU A 195 8.85 -21.13 4.39
N ALA A 196 7.67 -21.10 5.01
CA ALA A 196 7.46 -21.72 6.32
C ALA A 196 7.67 -23.24 6.28
N ILE A 197 7.25 -23.90 5.19
CA ILE A 197 7.51 -25.32 4.96
C ILE A 197 9.01 -25.58 4.80
N ARG A 198 9.70 -24.76 4.00
CA ARG A 198 11.15 -24.87 3.80
C ARG A 198 11.91 -24.67 5.10
N ASP A 199 11.57 -23.65 5.88
CA ASP A 199 12.21 -23.35 7.17
C ASP A 199 11.98 -24.47 8.17
N ALA A 200 10.78 -25.05 8.19
CA ALA A 200 10.49 -26.23 9.01
C ALA A 200 11.33 -27.44 8.58
N ILE A 201 11.50 -27.66 7.28
CA ILE A 201 12.38 -28.73 6.77
C ILE A 201 13.83 -28.47 7.18
N GLN A 202 14.35 -27.25 6.98
CA GLN A 202 15.72 -26.89 7.38
C GLN A 202 15.95 -27.04 8.89
N PHE A 203 15.00 -26.57 9.70
CA PHE A 203 15.07 -26.70 11.15
C PHE A 203 15.13 -28.17 11.60
N VAL A 204 14.37 -29.06 10.94
CA VAL A 204 14.35 -30.50 11.27
C VAL A 204 15.56 -31.24 10.68
N SER A 205 16.03 -30.87 9.48
CA SER A 205 17.14 -31.53 8.80
C SER A 205 18.52 -31.08 9.31
N GLY A 206 18.62 -29.92 9.95
CA GLY A 206 19.87 -29.38 10.51
C GLY A 206 20.83 -28.83 9.46
N GLU A 207 20.33 -28.41 8.29
CA GLU A 207 21.10 -27.71 7.25
C GLU A 207 21.06 -26.18 7.42
#